data_AF-A0A3C0G1T0-F1
#
_entry.id   AF-A0A3C0G1T0-F1
#
_cell.length_a   1.000
_cell.length_b   1.000
_cell.length_c   1.000
_cell.angle_alpha   90.00
_cell.angle_beta   90.00
_cell.angle_gamma   90.00
#
_symmetry.space_group_name_H-M   'P 1'
#
loop_
_entity.id
_entity.type
_entity.pdbx_description
1 polymer ?
#
loop_
_entity_poly.entity_id
_entity_poly.type
_entity_poly.pdbx_seq_one_letter_code
_entity_poly.pdbx_strand_id
1 'polypeptide(L)'
;MFKHIKSDIPSSIVVFFVALPLCLGIALASGAPLFSGLIAGIIGGVVVGGLSGSKIGVSGPAAGLAAIVLTAIGTLGGYQNFLVAVVLGGIIQIIFGVLKAGVIGYYFPSSVIKGMLTGIGIIIILKQIPHF
;
A
#
# COMPACT_ATOMS: atom_id res chain seq x y z
N MET A 1 11.74 8.57 21.04
CA MET A 1 10.78 9.10 20.04
C MET A 1 11.10 10.55 19.64
N PHE A 2 11.35 11.48 20.56
CA PHE A 2 11.46 12.92 20.23
C PHE A 2 12.84 13.47 19.87
N LYS A 3 13.86 12.62 19.68
CA LYS A 3 15.25 13.06 19.44
C LYS A 3 15.43 13.78 18.09
N HIS A 4 14.57 13.49 17.11
CA HIS A 4 14.66 13.98 15.74
C HIS A 4 13.47 14.86 15.33
N ILE A 5 12.72 15.42 16.29
CA ILE A 5 11.49 16.16 16.00
C ILE A 5 11.68 17.33 15.01
N LYS A 6 12.85 17.97 15.03
CA LYS A 6 13.21 19.07 14.12
C LYS A 6 13.28 18.62 12.64
N SER A 7 13.67 17.37 12.38
CA SER A 7 13.70 16.78 11.03
C SER A 7 12.41 16.01 10.71
N ASP A 8 11.79 15.41 11.72
CA ASP A 8 10.61 14.56 11.54
C ASP A 8 9.35 15.37 11.21
N ILE A 9 9.20 16.58 11.76
CA ILE A 9 8.03 17.43 11.45
C ILE A 9 8.04 17.90 9.98
N PRO A 10 9.11 18.57 9.47
CA PRO A 10 9.12 19.01 8.07
C PRO A 10 9.00 17.85 7.09
N SER A 11 9.66 16.72 7.35
CA SER A 11 9.57 15.53 6.49
C SER A 11 8.17 14.92 6.49
N SER A 12 7.49 14.86 7.64
CA SER A 12 6.11 14.36 7.72
C SER A 12 5.13 15.20 6.90
N ILE A 13 5.30 16.54 6.90
CA ILE A 13 4.48 17.45 6.09
C ILE A 13 4.69 17.18 4.59
N VAL A 14 5.95 17.03 4.16
CA VAL A 14 6.27 16.72 2.75
C VAL A 14 5.68 15.36 2.35
N VAL A 15 5.88 14.33 3.17
CA VAL A 15 5.34 12.99 2.92
C VAL A 15 3.81 13.01 2.87
N PHE A 16 3.15 13.78 3.74
CA PHE A 16 1.69 13.95 3.72
C PHE A 16 1.19 14.52 2.39
N PHE A 17 1.81 15.61 1.91
CA PHE A 17 1.43 16.21 0.63
C PHE A 17 1.68 15.30 -0.57
N VAL A 18 2.71 14.46 -0.54
CA VAL A 18 2.96 13.45 -1.58
C VAL A 18 1.99 12.26 -1.46
N ALA A 19 1.65 11.86 -0.23
CA ALA A 19 0.80 10.70 0.02
C ALA A 19 -0.68 10.95 -0.31
N LEU A 20 -1.21 12.16 -0.09
CA LEU A 20 -2.60 12.51 -0.40
C LEU A 20 -3.01 12.21 -1.85
N PRO A 21 -2.33 12.75 -2.89
CA PRO A 21 -2.68 12.48 -4.28
C PRO A 21 -2.42 11.02 -4.64
N LEU A 22 -1.39 10.38 -4.06
CA LEU A 22 -1.12 8.96 -4.27
C LEU A 22 -2.28 8.09 -3.77
N CYS A 23 -2.80 8.34 -2.56
CA CYS A 23 -3.92 7.58 -1.99
C CYS A 23 -5.17 7.67 -2.86
N LEU A 24 -5.49 8.87 -3.35
CA LEU A 24 -6.63 9.11 -4.24
C LEU A 24 -6.43 8.45 -5.60
N GLY A 25 -5.24 8.60 -6.20
CA GLY A 25 -4.90 8.03 -7.49
C GLY A 25 -4.92 6.50 -7.49
N ILE A 26 -4.41 5.86 -6.44
CA ILE A 26 -4.46 4.41 -6.30
C ILE A 26 -5.88 3.91 -6.09
N ALA A 27 -6.70 4.58 -5.28
CA ALA A 27 -8.12 4.21 -5.12
C ALA A 27 -8.87 4.29 -6.45
N LEU A 28 -8.68 5.37 -7.22
CA LEU A 28 -9.25 5.54 -8.55
C LEU A 28 -8.81 4.42 -9.50
N ALA A 29 -7.49 4.15 -9.55
CA ALA A 29 -6.92 3.11 -10.41
C ALA A 29 -7.38 1.69 -10.04
N SER A 30 -7.83 1.50 -8.81
CA SER A 30 -8.35 0.25 -8.26
C SER A 30 -9.86 0.08 -8.46
N GLY A 31 -10.57 1.09 -8.99
CA GLY A 31 -12.04 1.08 -9.07
C GLY A 31 -12.74 1.11 -7.70
N ALA A 32 -12.04 1.51 -6.65
CA ALA A 32 -12.56 1.61 -5.29
C ALA A 32 -13.04 3.05 -5.01
N PRO A 33 -13.93 3.26 -4.01
CA PRO A 33 -14.29 4.61 -3.58
C PRO A 33 -13.05 5.42 -3.21
N LEU A 34 -12.92 6.65 -3.71
CA LEU A 34 -11.75 7.52 -3.48
C LEU A 34 -11.42 7.67 -1.99
N PHE A 35 -12.47 7.82 -1.17
CA PHE A 35 -12.34 7.97 0.27
C PHE A 35 -11.68 6.76 0.95
N SER A 36 -11.83 5.55 0.38
CA SER A 36 -11.19 4.34 0.92
C SER A 36 -9.66 4.37 0.82
N GLY A 37 -9.10 5.03 -0.20
CA GLY A 37 -7.67 5.23 -0.34
C GLY A 37 -7.11 6.12 0.76
N LEU A 38 -7.83 7.21 1.07
CA LEU A 38 -7.48 8.10 2.18
C LEU A 38 -7.56 7.38 3.54
N ILE A 39 -8.64 6.63 3.79
CA ILE A 39 -8.78 5.83 5.01
C ILE A 39 -7.62 4.85 5.13
N ALA A 40 -7.32 4.09 4.07
CA ALA A 40 -6.22 3.13 4.07
C ALA A 40 -4.86 3.79 4.33
N GLY A 41 -4.62 4.98 3.78
CA GLY A 41 -3.41 5.77 4.04
C GLY A 41 -3.31 6.26 5.49
N ILE A 42 -4.39 6.80 6.05
CA ILE A 42 -4.43 7.30 7.44
C ILE A 42 -4.24 6.14 8.42
N ILE A 43 -5.04 5.08 8.28
CA ILE A 43 -4.98 3.92 9.18
C ILE A 43 -3.65 3.19 9.04
N GLY A 44 -3.15 3.00 7.82
CA GLY A 44 -1.83 2.42 7.56
C GLY A 44 -0.72 3.23 8.22
N GLY A 45 -0.68 4.54 8.00
CA GLY A 45 0.33 5.44 8.56
C GLY A 45 0.33 5.46 10.10
N VAL A 46 -0.85 5.50 10.73
CA VAL A 46 -0.96 5.57 12.19
C VAL A 46 -0.70 4.21 12.84
N VAL A 47 -1.39 3.15 12.39
CA VAL A 47 -1.33 1.83 13.02
C VAL A 47 -0.02 1.13 12.70
N VAL A 48 0.38 1.07 11.43
CA VAL A 48 1.63 0.42 11.04
C VAL A 48 2.81 1.27 11.49
N GLY A 49 2.75 2.60 11.36
CA GLY A 49 3.81 3.48 11.85
C GLY A 49 4.07 3.33 13.36
N GLY A 50 3.00 3.16 14.16
CA GLY A 50 3.13 2.92 15.60
C GLY A 50 3.64 1.52 15.97
N LEU A 51 3.26 0.48 15.22
CA LEU A 51 3.54 -0.93 15.57
C LEU A 51 4.76 -1.54 14.86
N SER A 52 5.20 -0.97 13.73
CA SER A 52 6.19 -1.57 12.83
C SER A 52 7.61 -1.67 13.41
N GLY A 53 7.99 -0.79 14.33
CA GLY A 53 9.38 -0.64 14.78
C GLY A 53 10.33 -0.04 13.72
N SER A 54 9.83 0.29 12.51
CA SER A 54 10.59 0.96 11.47
C SER A 54 10.77 2.45 11.80
N LYS A 55 11.98 2.97 11.62
CA LYS A 55 12.31 4.38 11.89
C LYS A 55 11.94 5.34 10.75
N ILE A 56 11.76 4.81 9.54
CA ILE A 56 11.56 5.60 8.31
C ILE A 56 10.43 5.05 7.42
N GLY A 57 9.81 3.94 7.83
CA GLY A 57 8.78 3.27 7.05
C GLY A 57 7.48 4.06 7.05
N VAL A 58 6.89 4.22 5.87
CA VAL A 58 5.56 4.81 5.67
C VAL A 58 4.66 3.73 5.08
N SER A 59 3.44 3.61 5.61
CA SER A 59 2.47 2.62 5.16
C SER A 59 1.23 3.31 4.58
N GLY A 60 0.67 2.70 3.54
CA GLY A 60 -0.50 3.20 2.82
C GLY A 60 -0.78 2.36 1.56
N PRO A 61 -1.69 2.82 0.68
CA PRO A 61 -2.02 2.12 -0.56
C PRO A 61 -0.79 1.98 -1.48
N ALA A 62 -0.46 0.75 -1.86
CA ALA A 62 0.67 0.47 -2.73
C ALA A 62 0.25 0.44 -4.21
N ALA A 63 1.04 1.06 -5.08
CA ALA A 63 0.76 1.11 -6.52
C ALA A 63 0.62 -0.29 -7.15
N GLY A 64 1.44 -1.25 -6.70
CA GLY A 64 1.40 -2.63 -7.19
C GLY A 64 0.11 -3.38 -6.84
N LEU A 65 -0.67 -2.92 -5.86
CA LEU A 65 -1.93 -3.54 -5.48
C LEU A 65 -3.11 -3.05 -6.32
N ALA A 66 -2.98 -1.94 -7.08
CA ALA A 66 -4.12 -1.33 -7.75
C ALA A 66 -4.82 -2.27 -8.74
N ALA A 67 -4.04 -2.98 -9.56
CA ALA A 67 -4.58 -3.97 -10.49
C ALA A 67 -5.21 -5.16 -9.76
N ILE A 68 -4.58 -5.64 -8.68
CA ILE A 68 -5.07 -6.77 -7.88
C ILE A 68 -6.42 -6.40 -7.24
N VAL A 69 -6.54 -5.21 -6.67
CA VAL A 69 -7.78 -4.74 -6.06
C VAL A 69 -8.88 -4.59 -7.11
N LEU A 70 -8.57 -3.99 -8.27
CA LEU A 70 -9.53 -3.86 -9.37
C LEU A 70 -10.08 -5.23 -9.80
N THR A 71 -9.20 -6.20 -10.02
CA THR A 71 -9.60 -7.56 -10.39
C THR A 71 -10.35 -8.26 -9.25
N ALA A 72 -9.93 -8.09 -7.99
CA ALA A 72 -10.57 -8.70 -6.84
C ALA A 72 -12.00 -8.17 -6.64
N ILE A 73 -12.23 -6.86 -6.77
CA ILE A 73 -13.57 -6.28 -6.68
C ILE A 73 -14.50 -6.88 -7.74
N GLY A 74 -14.03 -7.03 -8.97
CA GLY A 74 -14.83 -7.63 -10.04
C GLY A 74 -15.10 -9.11 -9.83
N THR A 75 -14.08 -9.89 -9.46
CA THR A 75 -14.17 -11.36 -9.32
C THR A 75 -14.92 -11.81 -8.07
N LEU A 76 -14.85 -11.03 -6.98
CA LEU A 76 -15.54 -11.34 -5.72
C LEU A 76 -17.01 -10.87 -5.71
N GLY A 77 -17.52 -10.29 -6.80
CA GLY A 77 -18.92 -9.84 -6.88
C GLY A 77 -19.19 -8.49 -6.22
N GLY A 78 -18.15 -7.67 -6.03
CA GLY A 78 -18.29 -6.29 -5.59
C GLY A 78 -17.36 -5.87 -4.45
N TYR A 79 -17.41 -4.57 -4.14
CA TYR A 79 -16.52 -3.93 -3.17
C TYR A 79 -16.71 -4.46 -1.73
N GLN A 80 -17.94 -4.76 -1.33
CA GLN A 80 -18.22 -5.29 0.03
C GLN A 80 -17.56 -6.65 0.26
N ASN A 81 -17.62 -7.55 -0.73
CA ASN A 81 -16.99 -8.87 -0.64
C ASN A 81 -15.45 -8.74 -0.67
N PHE A 82 -14.93 -7.79 -1.44
CA PHE A 82 -13.51 -7.43 -1.39
C PHE A 82 -13.08 -6.97 0.02
N LEU A 83 -13.86 -6.13 0.71
CA LEU A 83 -13.54 -5.70 2.08
C LEU A 83 -13.43 -6.88 3.05
N VAL A 84 -14.32 -7.87 2.93
CA VAL A 84 -14.24 -9.11 3.72
C VAL A 84 -12.94 -9.86 3.41
N ALA A 85 -12.58 -10.00 2.13
CA ALA A 85 -11.32 -10.61 1.74
C ALA A 85 -10.09 -9.86 2.30
N VAL A 86 -10.13 -8.52 2.36
CA VAL A 86 -9.07 -7.70 2.97
C VAL A 86 -8.94 -7.98 4.46
N VAL A 87 -10.05 -8.09 5.20
CA VAL A 87 -10.04 -8.44 6.63
C VAL A 87 -9.44 -9.82 6.83
N LEU A 88 -9.85 -10.82 6.05
CA LEU A 88 -9.30 -12.17 6.10
C LEU A 88 -7.80 -12.18 5.77
N GLY A 89 -7.38 -11.43 4.75
CA GLY A 89 -5.97 -11.25 4.40
C GLY A 89 -5.17 -10.61 5.54
N GLY A 90 -5.72 -9.62 6.23
CA GLY A 90 -5.11 -9.02 7.42
C GLY A 90 -4.95 -10.01 8.58
N ILE A 91 -5.95 -10.86 8.83
CA ILE A 91 -5.85 -11.93 9.83
C ILE A 91 -4.72 -12.89 9.47
N ILE A 92 -4.62 -13.30 8.22
CA ILE A 92 -3.55 -14.17 7.72
C ILE A 92 -2.17 -13.50 7.91
N GLN A 93 -2.05 -12.21 7.61
CA GLN A 93 -0.82 -11.44 7.83
C GLN A 93 -0.43 -11.37 9.31
N ILE A 94 -1.40 -11.19 10.21
CA ILE A 94 -1.14 -11.21 11.67
C ILE A 94 -0.62 -12.58 12.09
N ILE A 95 -1.23 -13.68 11.61
CA ILE A 95 -0.77 -15.05 11.88
C ILE A 95 0.68 -15.21 11.42
N PHE A 96 1.02 -14.79 10.19
CA PHE A 96 2.41 -14.82 9.71
C PHE A 96 3.36 -13.96 10.55
N GLY A 97 2.90 -12.82 11.07
CA GLY A 97 3.66 -11.99 12.00
C GLY A 97 3.98 -12.72 13.31
N VAL A 98 3.00 -13.39 13.91
CA VAL A 98 3.17 -14.19 15.14
C VAL A 98 4.10 -15.38 14.91
N LEU A 99 3.95 -16.05 13.77
CA LEU A 99 4.82 -17.17 13.36
C LEU A 99 6.23 -16.73 12.93
N LYS A 100 6.51 -15.41 12.92
CA LYS A 100 7.77 -14.82 12.41
C LYS A 100 8.12 -15.28 10.98
N ALA A 101 7.10 -15.55 10.16
CA ALA A 101 7.24 -16.01 8.79
C ALA A 101 7.74 -14.92 7.81
N GLY A 102 7.98 -13.69 8.29
CA GLY A 102 8.56 -12.61 7.49
C GLY A 102 9.95 -12.92 6.92
N VAL A 103 10.68 -13.87 7.52
CA VAL A 103 11.99 -14.33 7.03
C VAL A 103 11.91 -14.94 5.62
N ILE A 104 10.74 -15.47 5.23
CA ILE A 104 10.50 -16.02 3.88
C ILE A 104 10.77 -14.97 2.79
N GLY A 105 10.55 -13.69 3.08
CA GLY A 105 10.84 -12.59 2.15
C GLY A 105 12.30 -12.52 1.70
N TYR A 106 13.25 -12.99 2.52
CA TYR A 106 14.67 -13.00 2.15
C TYR A 106 15.03 -14.05 1.09
N TYR A 107 14.17 -15.04 0.86
CA TYR A 107 14.39 -16.07 -0.15
C TYR A 107 13.91 -15.66 -1.55
N PHE A 108 13.22 -14.53 -1.69
CA PHE A 108 12.81 -14.03 -2.99
C PHE A 108 14.02 -13.47 -3.77
N PRO A 109 14.31 -13.99 -4.98
CA PRO A 109 15.42 -13.51 -5.77
C PRO A 109 15.25 -12.03 -6.12
N SER A 110 16.35 -11.26 -6.05
CA SER A 110 16.31 -9.83 -6.39
C SER A 110 15.88 -9.57 -7.84
N SER A 111 16.12 -10.51 -8.75
CA SER A 111 15.64 -10.48 -10.14
C SER A 111 14.11 -10.49 -10.24
N VAL A 112 13.43 -11.27 -9.40
CA VAL A 112 11.96 -11.34 -9.35
C VAL A 112 11.38 -10.02 -8.84
N ILE A 113 11.95 -9.47 -7.76
CA ILE A 113 11.52 -8.18 -7.20
C ILE A 113 11.69 -7.07 -8.23
N LYS A 114 12.86 -7.01 -8.90
CA LYS A 114 13.11 -6.03 -9.97
C LYS A 114 12.13 -6.19 -11.13
N GLY A 115 11.89 -7.42 -11.60
CA GLY A 115 10.92 -7.71 -12.65
C GLY A 115 9.50 -7.25 -12.28
N MET A 116 9.05 -7.52 -11.06
CA MET A 116 7.77 -7.06 -10.55
C MET A 116 7.66 -5.52 -10.54
N LEU A 117 8.69 -4.83 -10.02
CA LEU A 117 8.72 -3.36 -10.00
C LEU A 117 8.74 -2.75 -11.40
N THR A 118 9.52 -3.32 -12.33
CA THR A 118 9.53 -2.90 -13.74
C THR A 118 8.16 -3.10 -14.39
N GLY A 119 7.51 -4.25 -14.16
CA GLY A 119 6.17 -4.52 -14.67
C GLY A 119 5.13 -3.52 -14.15
N ILE A 120 5.15 -3.23 -12.84
CA ILE A 120 4.29 -2.20 -12.24
C ILE A 120 4.56 -0.84 -12.89
N GLY A 121 5.83 -0.45 -13.07
CA GLY A 121 6.21 0.80 -13.73
C GLY A 121 5.70 0.92 -15.16
N ILE A 122 5.83 -0.15 -15.97
CA ILE A 122 5.30 -0.19 -17.34
C ILE A 122 3.78 -0.06 -17.34
N ILE A 123 3.07 -0.78 -16.47
CA ILE A 123 1.61 -0.70 -16.35
C ILE A 123 1.17 0.74 -16.01
N ILE A 124 1.87 1.40 -15.08
CA ILE A 124 1.58 2.79 -14.72
C ILE A 124 1.79 3.72 -15.92
N ILE A 125 2.91 3.61 -16.63
CA ILE A 125 3.19 4.44 -17.83
C ILE A 125 2.10 4.23 -18.88
N LEU A 126 1.79 2.98 -19.22
CA LEU A 126 0.76 2.64 -20.20
C LEU A 126 -0.62 3.18 -19.81
N LYS A 127 -0.96 3.15 -18.52
CA LYS A 127 -2.21 3.76 -18.01
C LYS A 127 -2.25 5.27 -18.12
N GLN A 128 -1.10 5.96 -18.20
CA GLN A 128 -1.07 7.42 -18.33
C GLN A 128 -1.10 7.92 -19.78
N ILE A 129 -0.74 7.09 -20.78
CA ILE A 129 -0.78 7.47 -22.20
C ILE A 129 -2.15 8.03 -22.65
N PRO A 130 -3.31 7.49 -22.23
CA PRO A 130 -4.63 8.02 -22.62
C PRO A 130 -4.99 9.37 -21.96
N HIS A 131 -4.21 9.80 -20.97
CA HIS A 131 -4.46 11.02 -20.19
C HIS A 131 -3.45 12.14 -20.48
N PHE A 132 -2.54 11.91 -21.43
CA PHE A 132 -1.62 12.90 -21.98
C PHE A 132 -2.22 13.67 -23.17
#